data_AF-A0A960UX21-F1
#
_entry.id   AF-A0A960UX21-F1
#
_cell.length_a   1.000
_cell.length_b   1.000
_cell.length_c   1.000
_cell.angle_alpha   90.00
_cell.angle_beta   90.00
_cell.angle_gamma   90.00
#
_symmetry.space_group_name_H-M   'P 1'
#
loop_
_entity.id
_entity.type
_entity.pdbx_description
1 polymer ?
#
loop_
_entity_poly.entity_id
_entity_poly.type
_entity_poly.pdbx_seq_one_letter_code
_entity_poly.pdbx_strand_id
1 'polypeptide(L)' 'MYAIIELAGKQHRVSKDQVFVSERTGVEPGKDLTCEQILAVGEGSDLKVG' A
#
# COMPACT_ATOMS: atom_id res chain seq x y z
N MET A 1 2.96 11.67 -4.43
CA MET A 1 2.96 10.97 -3.12
C MET A 1 2.84 9.48 -3.37
N TYR A 2 3.72 8.69 -2.79
CA TYR A 2 3.67 7.23 -2.82
C TYR A 2 3.84 6.68 -1.40
N ALA A 3 3.36 5.47 -1.17
CA ALA A 3 3.58 4.73 0.06
C ALA A 3 4.17 3.35 -0.24
N ILE A 4 4.98 2.84 0.68
CA ILE A 4 5.37 1.44 0.74
C ILE A 4 4.51 0.82 1.83
N ILE A 5 3.66 -0.12 1.45
CA ILE A 5 2.77 -0.83 2.37
C ILE A 5 3.15 -2.30 2.41
N GLU A 6 2.93 -2.96 3.54
CA GLU A 6 2.92 -4.42 3.60
C GLU A 6 1.49 -4.92 3.43
N LEU A 7 1.29 -5.76 2.42
CA LEU A 7 0.02 -6.40 2.15
C LEU A 7 0.25 -7.90 1.90
N ALA A 8 -0.44 -8.75 2.67
CA ALA A 8 -0.35 -10.20 2.56
C ALA A 8 1.11 -10.74 2.62
N GLY A 9 1.96 -10.12 3.46
CA GLY A 9 3.36 -10.50 3.65
C GLY A 9 4.32 -10.05 2.54
N LYS A 10 3.87 -9.20 1.61
CA LYS A 10 4.71 -8.58 0.59
C LYS A 10 4.64 -7.07 0.63
N GLN A 11 5.76 -6.44 0.27
CA GLN A 11 5.86 -4.99 0.19
C GLN A 11 5.43 -4.50 -1.18
N HIS A 12 4.53 -3.51 -1.21
CA HIS A 12 4.00 -2.92 -2.42
C HIS A 12 4.22 -1.41 -2.40
N ARG A 13 4.77 -0.86 -3.49
CA ARG A 13 4.81 0.58 -3.72
C ARG A 13 3.51 1.02 -4.39
N VAL A 14 2.73 1.83 -3.68
CA VAL A 14 1.42 2.29 -4.11
C VAL A 14 1.38 3.81 -4.20
N SER A 15 0.56 4.32 -5.11
CA SER A 15 0.25 5.74 -5.30
C SER A 15 -1.26 5.94 -5.27
N LYS A 16 -1.71 7.18 -5.08
CA LYS A 16 -3.13 7.51 -5.13
C LYS A 16 -3.73 7.04 -6.48
N ASP A 17 -4.91 6.42 -6.42
CA ASP A 17 -5.68 5.91 -7.57
C ASP A 17 -4.96 4.84 -8.42
N GLN A 18 -3.86 4.25 -7.91
CA GLN A 18 -3.13 3.19 -8.61
C GLN A 18 -3.85 1.84 -8.48
N VAL A 19 -4.06 1.18 -9.62
CA VAL A 19 -4.47 -0.24 -9.66
C VAL A 19 -3.22 -1.10 -9.71
N PHE A 20 -3.13 -2.09 -8.84
CA PHE A 20 -2.01 -3.04 -8.79
C PHE A 20 -2.50 -4.45 -8.49
N VAL A 21 -1.67 -5.44 -8.81
CA VAL A 21 -1.94 -6.85 -8.49
C VAL A 21 -1.32 -7.14 -7.13
N SER A 22 -2.11 -7.74 -6.24
CA SER A 22 -1.66 -8.22 -4.95
C SER A 22 -2.05 -9.68 -4.76
N GLU A 23 -1.48 -10.28 -3.73
CA GLU A 23 -1.87 -11.58 -3.22
C GLU A 23 -3.30 -11.53 -2.67
N ARG A 24 -3.93 -12.70 -2.58
CA ARG A 24 -5.31 -12.81 -2.10
C ARG A 24 -5.40 -12.34 -0.64
N THR A 25 -6.09 -11.21 -0.43
CA THR A 25 -6.25 -10.56 0.89
C THR A 25 -7.37 -11.16 1.75
N GLY A 26 -8.21 -12.02 1.17
CA GLY A 26 -9.36 -12.62 1.86
C GLY A 26 -10.59 -11.73 1.98
N VAL A 27 -10.50 -10.48 1.51
CA VAL A 27 -11.63 -9.53 1.49
C VAL A 27 -12.51 -9.77 0.25
N GLU A 28 -13.81 -9.57 0.40
CA GLU A 28 -14.77 -9.69 -0.71
C GLU A 28 -14.55 -8.59 -1.77
N PRO A 29 -14.74 -8.89 -3.07
CA PRO A 29 -14.67 -7.89 -4.12
C PRO A 29 -15.62 -6.72 -3.87
N GLY A 30 -15.13 -5.48 -4.06
CA GLY A 30 -15.92 -4.27 -3.89
C GLY A 30 -16.07 -3.78 -2.44
N LYS A 31 -15.43 -4.45 -1.48
CA LYS A 31 -15.29 -3.95 -0.11
C LYS A 31 -13.99 -3.16 0.05
N ASP A 32 -14.03 -2.18 0.94
CA ASP A 32 -12.83 -1.44 1.34
C ASP A 32 -11.88 -2.34 2.13
N LEU A 33 -10.59 -2.22 1.84
CA LEU A 33 -9.50 -2.89 2.54
C LEU A 33 -8.61 -1.82 3.17
N THR A 34 -8.46 -1.85 4.49
CA THR A 34 -7.54 -0.96 5.20
C THR A 34 -6.16 -1.61 5.28
N CYS A 35 -5.14 -0.92 4.79
CA CYS A 35 -3.75 -1.35 4.93
C CYS A 35 -3.17 -0.74 6.21
N GLU A 36 -3.00 -1.55 7.26
CA GLU A 36 -2.53 -1.07 8.57
C GLU A 36 -1.01 -0.89 8.63
N GLN A 37 -0.27 -1.66 7.83
CA GLN A 37 1.19 -1.62 7.83
C GLN A 37 1.72 -0.75 6.69
N ILE A 38 2.14 0.46 7.07
CA ILE A 38 2.80 1.42 6.19
C ILE A 38 4.26 1.47 6.61
N LEU A 39 5.18 1.15 5.70
CA LEU A 39 6.62 1.11 5.95
C LEU A 39 7.29 2.43 5.64
N ALA A 40 6.80 3.12 4.60
CA ALA A 40 7.30 4.42 4.20
C ALA A 40 6.27 5.22 3.42
N VAL A 41 6.38 6.54 3.48
CA VAL A 41 5.60 7.49 2.66
C VAL A 41 6.55 8.51 2.06
N GLY A 42 6.53 8.65 0.74
CA GLY A 42 7.36 9.59 -0.01
C GLY A 42 6.53 10.67 -0.72
N GLU A 43 7.00 11.91 -0.64
CA GLU A 43 6.43 13.06 -1.32
C GLU A 43 7.54 13.94 -1.92
N GLY A 44 7.69 13.89 -3.25
CA GLY A 44 8.77 14.62 -3.92
C GLY A 44 10.14 14.10 -3.50
N SER A 45 10.94 14.97 -2.89
CA SER A 45 12.27 14.65 -2.33
C SER A 45 12.21 14.15 -0.88
N ASP A 46 11.08 14.29 -0.21
CA ASP A 46 10.88 13.87 1.18
C ASP A 46 10.48 12.39 1.26
N LEU A 47 11.12 11.66 2.17
CA LEU A 47 10.79 10.27 2.49
C LEU A 47 10.69 10.11 4.01
N LYS A 48 9.51 9.70 4.48
CA LYS A 48 9.27 9.29 5.86
C LYS A 48 9.28 7.77 5.93
N VAL A 49 10.05 7.21 6.85
CA VAL A 49 10.16 5.77 7.11
C VAL A 49 9.76 5.54 8.56
N GLY A 50 8.90 4.55 8.84
CA GLY A 50 8.45 4.25 10.20
C GLY A 50 7.19 3.40 10.24
#